data_AF-A0A6J6BYN0-F1
#
_entry.id   AF-A0A6J6BYN0-F1
#
_cell.length_a   1.000
_cell.length_b   1.000
_cell.length_c   1.000
_cell.angle_alpha   90.00
_cell.angle_beta   90.00
_cell.angle_gamma   90.00
#
_symmetry.space_group_name_H-M   'P 1'
#
loop_
_entity.id
_entity.type
_entity.pdbx_description
1 polymer ?
#
loop_
_entity_poly.entity_id
_entity_poly.type
_entity_poly.pdbx_seq_one_letter_code
_entity_poly.pdbx_strand_id
1 'polypeptide(L)'
;MLSGGTTDGGFAIGYLFALVAAVVWATYSLGTKVVAPFPTAVVGLFALAAGLLALASHWLFEKPTSIPMESWPLLIALGVGPLGATFYFWDYALKNGNPQQVGLLSFLTPLLSTALLVVVTGSTVSYWLLLSAVLIIGGAVLGRQKIS
;
A
#
# COMPACT_ATOMS: atom_id res chain seq x y z
N MET A 1 23.15 11.95 1.84
CA MET A 1 22.84 13.23 2.52
C MET A 1 21.52 13.04 3.25
N LEU A 2 21.57 13.14 4.58
CA LEU A 2 20.44 12.98 5.49
C LEU A 2 19.52 14.20 5.44
N SER A 3 18.22 13.97 5.63
CA SER A 3 17.25 14.84 6.29
C SER A 3 16.97 16.24 5.71
N GLY A 4 15.78 16.36 5.12
CA GLY A 4 14.79 17.43 5.38
C GLY A 4 15.33 18.80 5.78
N GLY A 5 15.50 19.68 4.79
CA GLY A 5 15.85 21.08 5.01
C GLY A 5 15.12 21.98 4.02
N THR A 6 13.81 22.15 4.20
CA THR A 6 13.05 23.36 3.81
C THR A 6 11.72 23.32 4.55
N THR A 7 11.63 24.00 5.69
CA THR A 7 10.35 24.26 6.36
C THR A 7 9.62 25.38 5.62
N ASP A 8 9.21 25.11 4.38
CA ASP A 8 8.19 25.91 3.69
C ASP A 8 6.83 25.32 4.02
N GLY A 9 5.80 26.16 4.18
CA GLY A 9 4.45 25.78 4.63
C GLY A 9 3.71 24.71 3.81
N GLY A 10 4.34 24.13 2.79
CA GLY A 10 3.83 23.02 1.97
C GLY A 10 3.87 21.63 2.65
N PHE A 11 4.69 21.42 3.69
CA PHE A 11 4.70 20.11 4.38
C PHE A 11 3.42 19.85 5.18
N ALA A 12 2.80 20.89 5.74
CA ALA A 12 1.59 20.77 6.57
C ALA A 12 0.41 20.19 5.78
N ILE A 13 0.25 20.58 4.51
CA ILE A 13 -0.83 20.08 3.66
C ILE A 13 -0.55 18.65 3.20
N GLY A 14 0.71 18.28 2.97
CA GLY A 14 1.11 16.90 2.70
C GLY A 14 0.77 15.95 3.85
N TYR A 15 1.03 16.36 5.10
CA TYR A 15 0.63 15.58 6.27
C TYR A 15 -0.89 15.46 6.42
N LEU A 16 -1.65 16.49 6.06
CA LEU A 16 -3.10 16.44 6.05
C LEU A 16 -3.62 15.41 5.03
N PHE A 17 -3.08 15.41 3.81
CA PHE A 17 -3.45 14.41 2.79
C PHE A 17 -3.06 13.00 3.22
N ALA A 18 -1.88 12.81 3.83
CA ALA A 18 -1.48 11.52 4.37
C ALA A 18 -2.43 11.03 5.48
N LEU A 19 -2.87 11.92 6.37
CA LEU A 19 -3.85 11.59 7.41
C LEU A 19 -5.20 11.20 6.81
N VAL A 20 -5.71 11.97 5.85
CA VAL A 20 -6.98 11.66 5.16
C VAL A 20 -6.88 10.31 4.45
N ALA A 21 -5.78 10.04 3.74
CA ALA A 21 -5.55 8.76 3.09
C ALA A 21 -5.53 7.60 4.10
N ALA A 22 -4.86 7.77 5.25
CA ALA A 22 -4.84 6.77 6.31
C ALA A 22 -6.24 6.50 6.89
N VAL A 23 -7.04 7.55 7.13
CA VAL A 23 -8.41 7.42 7.63
C VAL A 23 -9.31 6.72 6.62
N VAL A 24 -9.25 7.11 5.34
CA VAL A 24 -10.01 6.45 4.26
C VAL A 24 -9.65 4.97 4.17
N TRP A 25 -8.36 4.66 4.19
CA TRP A 25 -7.87 3.29 4.09
C TRP A 25 -8.26 2.42 5.30
N ALA A 26 -8.14 2.96 6.51
CA ALA A 26 -8.55 2.28 7.73
C ALA A 26 -10.06 2.03 7.74
N THR A 27 -10.86 3.03 7.34
CA THR A 27 -12.33 2.92 7.27
C THR A 27 -12.75 1.85 6.27
N TYR A 28 -12.13 1.81 5.08
CA TYR A 28 -12.34 0.74 4.11
C TYR A 28 -12.00 -0.64 4.70
N SER A 29 -10.80 -0.76 5.30
CA SER A 29 -10.30 -2.05 5.80
C SER A 29 -11.14 -2.62 6.95
N LEU A 30 -11.62 -1.76 7.86
CA LEU A 30 -12.48 -2.16 8.99
C LEU A 30 -13.96 -2.28 8.58
N GLY A 31 -14.43 -1.42 7.67
CA GLY A 31 -15.81 -1.33 7.23
C GLY A 31 -16.24 -2.47 6.30
N THR A 32 -15.30 -3.13 5.62
CA THR A 32 -15.59 -4.31 4.76
C THR A 32 -16.33 -5.45 5.49
N LYS A 33 -16.26 -5.53 6.82
CA LYS A 33 -17.02 -6.51 7.62
C LYS A 33 -18.41 -6.05 8.07
N VAL A 34 -18.67 -4.75 8.05
CA VAL A 34 -19.94 -4.14 8.50
C VAL A 34 -20.90 -3.93 7.32
N VAL A 35 -20.36 -3.74 6.12
CA VAL A 35 -21.12 -3.59 4.88
C VAL A 35 -21.61 -4.97 4.40
N ALA A 36 -22.81 -5.00 3.79
CA ALA A 36 -23.39 -6.22 3.26
C ALA A 36 -22.41 -6.96 2.32
N PRO A 37 -22.36 -8.30 2.34
CA PRO A 37 -21.41 -9.07 1.54
C PRO A 37 -21.52 -8.72 0.06
N PHE A 38 -20.43 -8.27 -0.53
CA PHE A 38 -20.32 -8.00 -1.96
C PHE A 38 -19.26 -8.89 -2.60
N PRO A 39 -19.43 -9.32 -3.86
CA PRO A 39 -18.41 -10.09 -4.56
C PRO A 39 -17.08 -9.34 -4.61
N THR A 40 -15.95 -10.02 -4.36
CA THR A 40 -14.60 -9.43 -4.49
C THR A 40 -14.33 -8.88 -5.89
N ALA A 41 -15.04 -9.36 -6.92
CA ALA A 41 -15.01 -8.80 -8.27
C ALA A 41 -15.36 -7.28 -8.33
N VAL A 42 -16.13 -6.76 -7.37
CA VAL A 42 -16.48 -5.32 -7.29
C VAL A 42 -15.26 -4.44 -7.02
N VAL A 43 -14.19 -4.98 -6.43
CA VAL A 43 -12.93 -4.27 -6.23
C VAL A 43 -12.33 -3.79 -7.56
N GLY A 44 -12.52 -4.56 -8.64
CA GLY A 44 -12.10 -4.15 -9.98
C GLY A 44 -12.84 -2.90 -10.48
N LEU A 45 -14.11 -2.72 -10.10
CA LEU A 45 -14.88 -1.52 -10.44
C LEU A 45 -14.39 -0.30 -9.66
N PHE A 46 -14.04 -0.47 -8.37
CA PHE A 46 -13.42 0.59 -7.59
C PHE A 46 -12.05 0.99 -8.15
N ALA A 47 -11.24 0.01 -8.56
CA ALA A 47 -9.96 0.27 -9.21
C ALA A 47 -10.14 1.02 -10.54
N LEU A 48 -11.15 0.66 -11.34
CA LEU A 48 -11.48 1.37 -12.58
C LEU A 48 -11.92 2.81 -12.31
N ALA A 49 -12.80 3.04 -11.35
CA ALA A 49 -13.24 4.38 -10.96
C ALA A 49 -12.06 5.25 -10.46
N ALA A 50 -11.18 4.68 -9.63
CA ALA A 50 -9.97 5.34 -9.16
C ALA A 50 -9.01 5.66 -10.31
N GLY A 51 -8.84 4.74 -11.27
CA GLY A 51 -8.02 4.95 -12.47
C GLY A 51 -8.55 6.06 -13.35
N LEU A 52 -9.87 6.13 -13.58
CA LEU A 52 -10.50 7.23 -14.31
C LEU A 52 -10.32 8.57 -13.60
N LEU A 53 -10.46 8.58 -12.27
CA LEU A 53 -10.25 9.80 -11.48
C LEU A 53 -8.78 10.25 -11.52
N ALA A 54 -7.83 9.31 -11.51
CA ALA A 54 -6.42 9.59 -11.66
C ALA A 54 -6.11 10.18 -13.05
N LEU A 55 -6.70 9.64 -14.13
CA LEU A 55 -6.58 10.18 -15.48
C LEU A 55 -7.20 11.59 -15.60
N ALA A 56 -8.37 11.81 -15.02
CA ALA A 56 -9.00 13.13 -14.97
C ALA A 56 -8.13 14.14 -14.20
N SER A 57 -7.52 13.71 -13.09
CA SER A 57 -6.60 14.53 -12.31
C SER A 57 -5.32 14.85 -13.09
N HIS A 58 -4.72 13.86 -13.77
CA HIS A 58 -3.57 14.07 -14.64
C HIS A 58 -3.88 15.11 -15.73
N TRP A 59 -5.05 15.01 -16.37
CA TRP A 59 -5.46 15.96 -17.40
C TRP A 59 -5.68 17.38 -16.88
N LEU A 60 -6.15 17.52 -15.64
CA LEU A 60 -6.48 18.83 -15.05
C LEU A 60 -5.27 19.52 -14.40
N PHE A 61 -4.32 18.75 -13.85
CA PHE A 61 -3.25 19.29 -13.01
C PHE A 61 -1.84 19.07 -13.57
N GLU A 62 -1.63 18.13 -14.49
CA GLU A 62 -0.31 17.76 -14.99
C GLU A 62 -0.12 18.07 -16.48
N LYS A 63 1.15 18.12 -16.92
CA LYS A 63 1.46 18.29 -18.34
C LYS A 63 1.25 16.97 -19.08
N PRO A 64 0.82 17.01 -20.36
CA PRO A 64 0.67 15.80 -21.17
C PRO A 64 1.96 14.99 -21.24
N THR A 65 1.90 13.73 -20.84
CA THR A 65 3.04 12.80 -20.87
C THR A 65 2.92 11.85 -22.06
N SER A 66 3.93 11.83 -22.92
CA SER A 66 4.04 10.80 -23.98
C SER A 66 4.62 9.52 -23.41
N ILE A 67 3.88 8.42 -23.49
CA ILE A 67 4.33 7.10 -23.03
C ILE A 67 4.98 6.35 -24.20
N PRO A 68 6.28 6.02 -24.14
CA PRO A 68 6.95 5.21 -25.17
C PRO A 68 6.29 3.83 -25.34
N MET A 69 6.23 3.32 -26.58
CA MET A 69 5.55 2.05 -26.87
C MET A 69 6.14 0.86 -26.08
N GLU A 70 7.46 0.88 -25.87
CA GLU A 70 8.21 -0.11 -25.08
C GLU A 70 7.83 -0.17 -23.59
N SER A 71 7.19 0.87 -23.05
CA SER A 71 6.76 0.91 -21.65
C SER A 71 5.41 0.23 -21.41
N TRP A 72 4.62 -0.01 -22.45
CA TRP A 72 3.27 -0.59 -22.32
C TRP A 72 3.24 -1.99 -21.69
N PRO A 73 4.13 -2.93 -22.03
CA PRO A 73 4.16 -4.24 -21.37
C PRO A 73 4.38 -4.13 -19.86
N LEU A 74 5.27 -3.22 -19.42
CA LEU A 74 5.54 -2.96 -18.01
C LEU A 74 4.34 -2.31 -17.32
N LEU A 75 3.66 -1.36 -17.97
CA LEU A 75 2.44 -0.74 -17.45
C LEU A 75 1.31 -1.75 -17.28
N ILE A 76 1.12 -2.64 -18.24
CA ILE A 76 0.13 -3.73 -18.15
C ILE A 76 0.51 -4.68 -17.02
N ALA A 77 1.78 -5.08 -16.93
CA ALA A 77 2.25 -5.95 -15.85
C ALA A 77 2.07 -5.32 -14.47
N LEU A 78 2.33 -4.02 -14.32
CA LEU A 78 2.09 -3.25 -13.09
C LEU A 78 0.60 -3.17 -12.75
N GLY A 79 -0.23 -2.90 -13.76
CA GLY A 79 -1.68 -2.82 -13.65
C GLY A 79 -2.31 -4.14 -13.21
N VAL A 80 -1.94 -5.25 -13.85
CA VAL A 80 -2.50 -6.58 -13.56
C VAL A 80 -1.91 -7.15 -12.26
N GLY A 81 -0.61 -7.01 -12.04
CA GLY A 81 0.09 -7.61 -10.90
C GLY A 81 -0.09 -6.79 -9.61
N PRO A 82 0.84 -5.86 -9.29
CA PRO A 82 0.82 -5.12 -8.03
C PRO A 82 -0.45 -4.29 -7.81
N LEU A 83 -1.01 -3.68 -8.86
CA LEU A 83 -2.17 -2.80 -8.72
C LEU A 83 -3.52 -3.52 -8.80
N GLY A 84 -3.59 -4.68 -9.48
CA GLY A 84 -4.83 -5.45 -9.65
C GLY A 84 -4.91 -6.61 -8.68
N ALA A 85 -4.00 -7.58 -8.84
CA ALA A 85 -4.00 -8.82 -8.06
C ALA A 85 -3.85 -8.56 -6.56
N THR A 86 -3.00 -7.60 -6.15
CA THR A 86 -2.82 -7.27 -4.73
C THR A 86 -4.11 -6.78 -4.07
N PHE A 87 -4.90 -5.94 -4.76
CA PHE A 87 -6.17 -5.44 -4.22
C PHE A 87 -7.22 -6.55 -4.11
N TYR A 88 -7.25 -7.47 -5.07
CA TYR A 88 -8.10 -8.66 -5.00
C TYR A 88 -7.73 -9.52 -3.78
N PHE A 89 -6.43 -9.84 -3.61
CA PHE A 89 -5.95 -10.60 -2.46
C PHE A 89 -6.19 -9.88 -1.14
N TRP A 90 -6.06 -8.55 -1.12
CA TRP A 90 -6.32 -7.71 0.06
C TRP A 90 -7.79 -7.78 0.50
N ASP A 91 -8.73 -7.56 -0.43
CA ASP A 91 -10.17 -7.69 -0.13
C ASP A 91 -10.54 -9.11 0.29
N TYR A 92 -9.99 -10.11 -0.39
CA TYR A 92 -10.18 -11.51 -0.02
C TYR A 92 -9.65 -11.79 1.40
N ALA A 93 -8.46 -11.30 1.76
CA ALA A 93 -7.88 -11.48 3.08
C ALA A 93 -8.67 -10.75 4.19
N LEU A 94 -9.17 -9.55 3.92
CA LEU A 94 -10.01 -8.81 4.86
C LEU A 94 -11.35 -9.51 5.13
N LYS A 95 -11.98 -10.06 4.09
CA LYS A 95 -13.27 -10.77 4.20
C LYS A 95 -13.14 -12.12 4.89
N ASN A 96 -12.10 -12.89 4.56
CA ASN A 96 -11.93 -14.26 5.07
C ASN A 96 -11.07 -14.36 6.34
N GLY A 97 -10.32 -13.30 6.67
CA GLY A 97 -9.38 -13.28 7.79
C GLY A 97 -9.79 -12.32 8.91
N ASN A 98 -8.86 -12.10 9.84
CA ASN A 98 -8.98 -11.07 10.87
C ASN A 98 -8.31 -9.77 10.37
N PRO A 99 -9.04 -8.66 10.16
CA PRO A 99 -8.50 -7.40 9.64
C PRO A 99 -7.35 -6.85 10.48
N GLN A 100 -7.38 -7.01 11.80
CA GLN A 100 -6.28 -6.59 12.67
C GLN A 100 -5.00 -7.39 12.37
N GLN A 101 -5.10 -8.69 12.09
CA GLN A 101 -3.95 -9.51 11.71
C GLN A 101 -3.44 -9.18 10.30
N VAL A 102 -4.35 -8.97 9.34
CA VAL A 102 -3.99 -8.55 7.97
C VAL A 102 -3.27 -7.20 7.99
N GLY A 103 -3.75 -6.25 8.78
CA GLY A 103 -3.09 -4.96 9.00
C GLY A 103 -1.71 -5.10 9.63
N LEU A 104 -1.55 -6.00 10.61
CA LEU A 104 -0.26 -6.26 11.25
C LEU A 104 0.76 -6.90 10.30
N LEU A 105 0.32 -7.84 9.46
CA LEU A 105 1.14 -8.42 8.40
C LEU A 105 1.58 -7.38 7.35
N SER A 106 0.82 -6.30 7.17
CA SER A 106 1.18 -5.22 6.23
C SER A 106 2.44 -4.47 6.64
N PHE A 107 2.81 -4.48 7.92
CA PHE A 107 4.10 -3.94 8.37
C PHE A 107 5.29 -4.77 7.86
N LEU A 108 5.09 -6.01 7.39
CA LEU A 108 6.14 -6.76 6.70
C LEU A 108 6.48 -6.18 5.33
N THR A 109 5.58 -5.43 4.68
CA THR A 109 5.83 -4.85 3.34
C THR A 109 7.09 -3.99 3.28
N PRO A 110 7.28 -2.96 4.14
CA PRO A 110 8.51 -2.17 4.13
C PRO A 110 9.76 -3.00 4.46
N LEU A 111 9.63 -4.02 5.31
CA LEU A 111 10.72 -4.95 5.64
C LEU A 111 11.15 -5.77 4.40
N LEU A 112 10.19 -6.39 3.72
CA LEU A 112 10.40 -7.18 2.52
C LEU A 112 10.94 -6.31 1.38
N SER A 113 10.42 -5.09 1.22
CA SER A 113 10.92 -4.12 0.24
C SER A 113 12.40 -3.78 0.49
N THR A 114 12.77 -3.53 1.75
CA THR A 114 14.17 -3.24 2.11
C THR A 114 15.06 -4.47 1.94
N ALA A 115 14.58 -5.66 2.30
CA ALA A 115 15.31 -6.91 2.10
C ALA A 115 15.55 -7.22 0.61
N LEU A 116 14.52 -7.05 -0.22
CA LEU A 116 14.64 -7.19 -1.67
C LEU A 116 15.65 -6.18 -2.23
N LEU A 117 15.59 -4.93 -1.78
CA LEU A 117 16.54 -3.89 -2.19
C LEU A 117 17.97 -4.27 -1.81
N VAL A 118 18.20 -4.77 -0.60
CA VAL A 118 19.49 -5.29 -0.16
C VAL A 118 19.99 -6.42 -1.07
N VAL A 119 19.14 -7.38 -1.42
CA VAL A 119 19.49 -8.50 -2.32
C VAL A 119 19.82 -8.00 -3.72
N VAL A 120 19.00 -7.11 -4.28
CA VAL A 120 19.18 -6.59 -5.65
C VAL A 120 20.41 -5.69 -5.76
N THR A 121 20.70 -4.88 -4.75
CA THR A 121 21.80 -3.91 -4.76
C THR A 121 23.10 -4.45 -4.16
N GLY A 122 23.07 -5.61 -3.49
CA GLY A 122 24.21 -6.13 -2.73
C GLY A 122 24.56 -5.29 -1.49
N SER A 123 23.65 -4.43 -1.02
CA SER A 123 23.89 -3.56 0.14
C SER A 123 24.08 -4.38 1.43
N THR A 124 24.73 -3.80 2.44
CA THR A 124 24.89 -4.47 3.74
C THR A 124 23.58 -4.49 4.53
N VAL A 125 23.28 -5.62 5.17
CA VAL A 125 22.14 -5.74 6.09
C VAL A 125 22.39 -4.84 7.30
N SER A 126 21.53 -3.85 7.50
CA SER A 126 21.60 -2.98 8.68
C SER A 126 21.05 -3.66 9.92
N TYR A 127 21.67 -3.42 11.08
CA TYR A 127 21.13 -3.84 12.38
C TYR A 127 19.68 -3.36 12.60
N TRP A 128 19.32 -2.18 12.09
CA TRP A 128 17.96 -1.64 12.21
C TRP A 128 16.92 -2.44 11.41
N LEU A 129 17.34 -3.04 10.29
CA LEU A 129 16.47 -3.91 9.50
C LEU A 129 16.14 -5.18 10.29
N LEU A 130 17.15 -5.79 10.92
CA LEU A 130 16.97 -6.96 11.79
C LEU A 130 16.08 -6.65 12.99
N LEU A 131 16.31 -5.51 13.66
CA LEU A 131 15.48 -5.08 14.79
C LEU A 131 14.02 -4.87 14.37
N SER A 132 13.80 -4.21 13.23
CA SER A 132 12.45 -4.00 12.68
C SER A 132 11.76 -5.34 12.38
N ALA A 133 12.49 -6.30 11.80
CA ALA A 133 11.97 -7.64 11.53
C ALA A 133 11.50 -8.33 12.82
N VAL A 134 12.34 -8.29 13.87
CA VAL A 134 12.02 -8.88 15.17
C VAL A 134 10.79 -8.21 15.79
N LEU A 135 10.69 -6.88 15.75
CA LEU A 135 9.55 -6.15 16.30
C LEU A 135 8.24 -6.46 15.56
N ILE A 136 8.28 -6.54 14.23
CA ILE A 136 7.09 -6.86 13.42
C ILE A 136 6.65 -8.30 13.67
N ILE A 137 7.57 -9.27 13.64
CA ILE A 137 7.28 -10.68 13.90
C ILE A 137 6.80 -10.88 15.33
N GLY A 138 7.47 -10.26 16.30
CA GLY A 138 7.07 -10.29 17.72
C GLY A 138 5.68 -9.71 17.93
N GLY A 139 5.38 -8.57 17.30
CA GLY A 139 4.04 -7.99 17.27
C GLY A 139 3.00 -8.95 16.69
N ALA A 140 3.30 -9.58 15.55
CA ALA A 140 2.43 -10.56 14.90
C ALA A 140 2.10 -11.77 15.79
N VAL A 141 3.12 -12.31 16.48
CA VAL A 141 2.96 -13.45 17.40
C VAL A 141 2.15 -13.06 18.63
N LEU A 142 2.44 -11.91 19.26
CA LEU A 142 1.70 -11.43 20.44
C LEU A 142 0.25 -11.06 20.10
N GLY A 143 0.03 -10.43 18.94
CA GLY A 143 -1.31 -10.10 18.44
C GLY A 143 -2.17 -11.33 18.18
N ARG A 144 -1.54 -12.47 17.81
CA ARG A 144 -2.23 -13.76 17.65
C ARG A 144 -2.71 -14.34 18.98
N GLN A 145 -1.95 -14.17 20.06
CA GLN A 145 -2.25 -14.77 21.38
C GLN A 145 -3.38 -14.07 22.13
N LYS A 146 -3.60 -12.77 21.91
CA LYS A 146 -4.65 -12.01 22.59
C LYS A 146 -6.07 -12.24 22.03
N ILE A 147 -6.20 -13.07 21.00
CA ILE A 147 -7.43 -13.32 20.24
C ILE A 147 -7.89 -14.80 20.40
N SER A 148 -7.14 -15.62 21.17
CA SER A 148 -7.59 -16.95 21.62
C SER A 148 -8.27 -16.86 22.97
#